data_AF-A0A7R9AI43-F1
#
_entry.id   AF-A0A7R9AI43-F1
#
_cell.length_a   1.000
_cell.length_b   1.000
_cell.length_c   1.000
_cell.angle_alpha   90.00
_cell.angle_beta   90.00
_cell.angle_gamma   90.00
#
_symmetry.space_group_name_H-M   'P 1'
#
loop_
_entity.id
_entity.type
_entity.pdbx_description
1 polymer ?
#
loop_
_entity_poly.entity_id
_entity_poly.type
_entity_poly.pdbx_seq_one_letter_code
_entity_poly.pdbx_strand_id
1 'polypeptide(L)'
;MVTFQVLQADGGVASAAINAATLALIDAGVPMKDYVCACSAAMVDDFPFLDLSHLEEVVVGSMVTFACLPRSKQIVLSEMSGRLHLDYLDKVMDAALKGCEDVFHIMDSIVRSQVAHMAAAMG
;
A
#
# COMPACT_ATOMS: atom_id res chain seq x y z
N MET A 1 12.81 -15.94 -1.56
CA MET A 1 12.65 -15.04 -2.73
C MET A 1 11.17 -14.81 -2.90
N VAL A 2 10.72 -13.57 -3.01
CA VAL A 2 9.31 -13.23 -3.31
C VAL A 2 9.27 -12.77 -4.76
N THR A 3 8.33 -13.30 -5.55
CA THR A 3 8.12 -12.95 -6.95
C THR A 3 6.70 -12.48 -7.15
N PHE A 4 6.53 -11.43 -7.94
CA PHE A 4 5.23 -10.86 -8.25
C PHE A 4 4.93 -11.10 -9.72
N GLN A 5 3.71 -11.49 -10.04
CA GLN A 5 3.20 -11.52 -11.39
C GLN A 5 1.98 -10.62 -11.46
N VAL A 6 2.10 -9.53 -12.22
CA VAL A 6 1.00 -8.62 -12.47
C VAL A 6 0.14 -9.22 -13.57
N LEU A 7 -1.05 -9.71 -13.20
CA LEU A 7 -2.01 -10.29 -14.16
C LEU A 7 -2.73 -9.21 -14.96
N GLN A 8 -3.01 -8.09 -14.29
CA GLN A 8 -3.62 -6.90 -14.87
C GLN A 8 -3.04 -5.68 -14.17
N ALA A 9 -2.75 -4.63 -14.93
CA ALA A 9 -2.26 -3.36 -14.42
C ALA A 9 -3.30 -2.28 -14.69
N ASP A 10 -3.73 -1.58 -13.65
CA ASP A 10 -4.64 -0.43 -13.73
C ASP A 10 -4.25 0.66 -12.71
N GLY A 11 -2.96 1.02 -12.68
CA GLY A 11 -2.40 1.94 -11.68
C GLY A 11 -2.06 1.24 -10.36
N GLY A 12 -1.31 1.93 -9.49
CA GLY A 12 -1.02 1.45 -8.13
C GLY A 12 -0.24 0.12 -8.07
N VAL A 13 0.45 -0.28 -9.14
CA VAL A 13 1.06 -1.62 -9.24
C VAL A 13 2.11 -1.84 -8.14
N ALA A 14 2.88 -0.80 -7.81
CA ALA A 14 3.91 -0.88 -6.77
C ALA A 14 3.30 -1.07 -5.37
N SER A 15 2.28 -0.29 -5.00
CA SER A 15 1.59 -0.42 -3.72
C SER A 15 0.91 -1.78 -3.60
N ALA A 16 0.21 -2.22 -4.66
CA ALA A 16 -0.42 -3.54 -4.70
C ALA A 16 0.59 -4.68 -4.53
N ALA A 17 1.74 -4.61 -5.22
CA ALA A 17 2.80 -5.62 -5.12
C ALA A 17 3.40 -5.69 -3.70
N ILE A 18 3.63 -4.55 -3.04
CA ILE A 18 4.14 -4.50 -1.66
C ILE A 18 3.12 -5.13 -0.69
N ASN A 19 1.85 -4.77 -0.82
CA ASN A 19 0.78 -5.33 0.03
C ASN A 19 0.66 -6.86 -0.18
N ALA A 20 0.71 -7.32 -1.43
CA ALA A 20 0.72 -8.75 -1.75
C ALA A 20 1.96 -9.47 -1.19
N ALA A 21 3.14 -8.83 -1.24
CA ALA A 21 4.36 -9.36 -0.64
C ALA A 21 4.20 -9.59 0.86
N THR A 22 3.64 -8.61 1.57
CA THR A 22 3.37 -8.69 3.01
C THR A 22 2.47 -9.87 3.34
N LEU A 23 1.35 -10.02 2.62
CA LEU A 23 0.43 -11.14 2.83
C LEU A 23 1.09 -12.49 2.50
N ALA A 24 1.86 -12.58 1.43
CA ALA A 24 2.57 -13.81 1.05
C ALA A 24 3.63 -14.22 2.09
N LEU A 25 4.34 -13.26 2.68
CA LEU A 25 5.31 -13.54 3.73
C LEU A 25 4.64 -14.01 5.03
N ILE A 26 3.49 -13.43 5.36
CA ILE A 26 2.67 -13.85 6.51
C ILE A 26 2.14 -15.28 6.30
N ASP A 27 1.59 -15.57 5.11
CA ASP A 27 1.07 -16.89 4.75
C ASP A 27 2.18 -17.96 4.77
N ALA A 28 3.39 -17.60 4.30
CA ALA A 28 4.56 -18.47 4.37
C ALA A 28 5.13 -18.64 5.80
N GLY A 29 4.58 -17.95 6.81
CA GLY A 29 5.04 -18.03 8.20
C GLY A 29 6.41 -17.39 8.43
N VAL A 30 6.84 -16.45 7.57
CA VAL A 30 8.11 -15.75 7.73
C VAL A 30 8.01 -14.75 8.87
N PRO A 31 8.90 -14.77 9.87
CA PRO A 31 8.86 -13.80 10.97
C PRO A 31 9.10 -12.37 10.47
N MET A 32 8.10 -11.51 10.65
CA MET A 32 8.15 -10.09 10.29
C MET A 32 8.04 -9.22 11.54
N LYS A 33 8.71 -8.05 11.53
CA LYS A 33 8.61 -7.08 12.64
C LYS A 33 7.22 -6.46 12.74
N ASP A 34 6.65 -6.15 11.58
CA ASP A 34 5.33 -5.55 11.42
C ASP A 34 4.85 -5.78 9.99
N TYR A 35 3.60 -5.43 9.70
CA TYR A 35 3.08 -5.36 8.33
C TYR A 35 3.82 -4.26 7.56
N VAL A 36 3.93 -4.43 6.25
CA VAL A 36 4.29 -3.34 5.34
C VAL A 36 3.06 -3.02 4.50
N CYS A 37 2.50 -1.83 4.69
CA CYS A 37 1.31 -1.37 3.98
C CYS A 37 1.70 -0.21 3.08
N ALA A 38 1.30 -0.27 1.82
CA ALA A 38 1.63 0.71 0.81
C ALA A 38 0.40 1.27 0.12
N CYS A 39 0.46 2.55 -0.20
CA CYS A 39 -0.58 3.28 -0.91
C CYS A 39 0.05 4.40 -1.73
N SER A 40 -0.52 4.67 -2.90
CA SER A 40 -0.13 5.79 -3.77
C SER A 40 -1.10 6.96 -3.58
N ALA A 41 -0.58 8.18 -3.73
CA ALA A 41 -1.39 9.37 -3.72
C ALA A 41 -0.84 10.41 -4.71
N ALA A 42 -1.71 11.29 -5.16
CA ALA A 42 -1.38 12.39 -6.05
C ALA A 42 -2.17 13.64 -5.70
N MET A 43 -1.83 14.75 -6.36
CA MET A 43 -2.49 16.04 -6.15
C MET A 43 -3.09 16.54 -7.47
N VAL A 44 -4.38 16.88 -7.46
CA VAL A 44 -5.10 17.42 -8.63
C VAL A 44 -5.95 18.60 -8.17
N ASP A 45 -5.74 19.79 -8.74
CA ASP A 45 -6.51 21.01 -8.43
C ASP A 45 -6.72 21.29 -6.93
N ASP A 46 -5.64 21.20 -6.14
CA ASP A 46 -5.66 21.34 -4.67
C ASP A 46 -6.45 20.25 -3.89
N PHE A 47 -6.84 19.16 -4.55
CA PHE A 47 -7.40 17.96 -3.94
C PHE A 47 -6.43 16.75 -3.98
N PRO A 48 -6.21 16.06 -2.84
CA PRO A 48 -5.44 14.83 -2.83
C PRO A 48 -6.28 13.64 -3.34
N PHE A 49 -5.73 12.90 -4.28
CA PHE A 49 -6.29 11.64 -4.80
C PHE A 49 -5.49 10.48 -4.21
N LEU A 50 -6.19 9.42 -3.83
CA LEU A 50 -5.60 8.22 -3.24
C LEU A 50 -5.83 7.04 -4.18
N ASP A 51 -4.83 6.17 -4.31
CA ASP A 51 -4.89 4.93 -5.09
C ASP A 51 -5.35 5.15 -6.53
N LEU A 52 -4.53 5.87 -7.29
CA LEU A 52 -4.87 6.27 -8.66
C LEU A 52 -4.97 5.07 -9.60
N SER A 53 -6.00 5.08 -10.43
CA SER A 53 -6.12 4.21 -11.61
C SER A 53 -5.11 4.59 -12.70
N HIS A 54 -4.90 3.71 -13.68
CA HIS A 54 -3.94 3.98 -14.75
C HIS A 54 -4.27 5.26 -15.54
N LEU A 55 -5.56 5.50 -15.79
CA LEU A 55 -6.00 6.71 -16.49
C LEU A 55 -5.70 7.97 -15.68
N GLU A 56 -5.92 7.93 -14.37
CA GLU A 56 -5.62 9.05 -13.47
C GLU A 56 -4.11 9.28 -13.39
N GLU A 57 -3.29 8.24 -13.26
CA GLU A 57 -1.82 8.38 -13.27
C GLU A 57 -1.32 9.09 -14.53
N VAL A 58 -1.87 8.75 -15.70
CA VAL A 58 -1.51 9.36 -16.99
C VAL A 58 -1.93 10.83 -17.06
N VAL A 59 -3.12 11.16 -16.54
CA VAL A 59 -3.65 12.53 -16.58
C VAL A 59 -2.92 13.43 -15.57
N VAL A 60 -2.69 12.93 -14.36
CA VAL A 60 -2.10 13.71 -13.27
C VAL A 60 -0.59 13.84 -13.44
N GLY A 61 0.08 12.80 -13.93
CA GLY A 61 1.50 12.82 -14.28
C GLY A 61 2.47 13.02 -13.11
N SER A 62 1.97 13.17 -11.89
CA SER A 62 2.76 13.22 -10.65
C SER A 62 2.07 12.42 -9.56
N MET A 63 2.81 11.52 -8.92
CA MET A 63 2.29 10.66 -7.84
C MET A 63 3.42 10.29 -6.88
N VAL A 64 3.05 9.97 -5.65
CA VAL A 64 3.97 9.47 -4.64
C VAL A 64 3.40 8.18 -4.08
N THR A 65 4.21 7.12 -4.08
CA THR A 65 3.93 5.86 -3.41
C THR A 65 4.67 5.84 -2.09
N PHE A 66 3.94 5.59 -1.01
CA PHE A 66 4.51 5.39 0.31
C PHE A 66 4.25 3.97 0.78
N ALA A 67 5.19 3.42 1.55
CA ALA A 67 4.95 2.24 2.36
C ALA A 67 5.37 2.51 3.81
N CYS A 68 4.56 2.05 4.77
CA CYS A 68 4.80 2.24 6.18
C CYS A 68 4.57 0.98 7.01
N LEU A 69 5.20 0.97 8.19
CA LEU A 69 4.93 0.02 9.26
C LEU A 69 3.79 0.58 10.13
N PRO A 70 2.58 -0.01 10.10
CA PRO A 70 1.39 0.61 10.69
C PRO A 70 1.48 0.79 12.21
N ARG A 71 2.23 -0.07 12.92
CA ARG A 71 2.35 0.02 14.39
C ARG A 71 3.25 1.17 14.84
N SER A 72 4.34 1.39 14.12
CA SER A 72 5.33 2.44 14.45
C SER A 72 5.13 3.72 13.66
N LYS A 73 4.23 3.71 12.66
CA LYS A 73 4.02 4.77 11.66
C LYS A 73 5.31 5.17 10.94
N GLN A 74 6.28 4.26 10.87
CA GLN A 74 7.56 4.51 10.21
C GLN A 74 7.42 4.29 8.71
N ILE A 75 7.83 5.28 7.92
CA ILE A 75 7.93 5.16 6.46
C ILE A 75 9.16 4.30 6.12
N VAL A 76 8.95 3.25 5.33
CA VAL A 76 10.01 2.34 4.86
C VAL A 76 10.29 2.49 3.37
N LEU A 77 9.33 3.06 2.62
CA LEU A 77 9.50 3.39 1.22
C LEU A 77 8.79 4.70 0.91
N SER A 78 9.46 5.54 0.12
CA SER A 78 8.90 6.71 -0.52
C SER A 78 9.46 6.75 -1.93
N GLU A 79 8.57 6.69 -2.91
CA GLU A 79 8.91 6.75 -4.33
C GLU A 79 8.02 7.79 -4.98
N MET A 80 8.62 8.79 -5.64
CA MET A 80 7.90 9.81 -6.38
C MET A 80 8.13 9.63 -7.87
N SER A 81 7.04 9.61 -8.63
CA SER A 81 7.05 9.68 -10.08
C SER A 81 6.51 11.04 -10.52
N GLY A 82 7.20 11.70 -11.43
CA GLY A 82 6.82 13.04 -11.91
C GLY A 82 7.26 14.18 -10.99
N ARG A 83 6.62 15.34 -11.14
CA ARG A 83 6.96 16.58 -10.43
C ARG A 83 5.82 17.00 -9.51
N LEU A 84 6.04 16.93 -8.21
CA LEU A 84 5.11 17.45 -7.20
C LEU A 84 5.65 18.77 -6.65
N HIS A 85 4.78 19.77 -6.52
CA HIS A 85 5.14 21.01 -5.82
C HIS A 85 5.33 20.72 -4.32
N LEU A 86 6.38 21.28 -3.72
CA LEU A 86 6.76 20.95 -2.33
C LEU A 86 5.63 21.24 -1.33
N ASP A 87 4.87 22.31 -1.55
CA ASP A 87 3.71 22.71 -0.74
C ASP A 87 2.59 21.63 -0.68
N TYR A 88 2.59 20.69 -1.62
CA TYR A 88 1.63 19.58 -1.66
C TYR A 88 2.17 18.29 -1.06
N LEU A 89 3.48 18.18 -0.85
CA LEU A 89 4.11 16.96 -0.36
C LEU A 89 3.50 16.50 0.96
N ASP A 90 3.37 17.40 1.93
CA ASP A 90 2.81 17.07 3.25
C ASP A 90 1.36 16.59 3.13
N LYS A 91 0.55 17.24 2.29
CA LYS A 91 -0.86 16.85 2.07
C LYS A 91 -0.99 15.47 1.42
N VAL A 92 -0.19 15.21 0.38
CA VAL A 92 -0.19 13.93 -0.34
C VAL A 92 0.35 12.82 0.55
N MET A 93 1.39 13.10 1.34
CA MET A 93 1.95 12.17 2.31
C MET A 93 0.92 11.79 3.38
N ASP A 94 0.24 12.78 3.98
CA ASP A 94 -0.81 12.52 4.97
C ASP A 94 -1.96 11.69 4.39
N ALA A 95 -2.34 11.95 3.13
CA ALA A 95 -3.36 11.16 2.45
C ALA A 95 -2.90 9.71 2.21
N ALA A 96 -1.69 9.50 1.69
CA ALA A 96 -1.12 8.18 1.45
C ALA A 96 -0.97 7.38 2.74
N LEU A 97 -0.50 8.01 3.84
CA LEU A 97 -0.33 7.35 5.13
C LEU A 97 -1.67 6.91 5.73
N LYS A 98 -2.73 7.72 5.60
CA LYS A 98 -4.09 7.31 5.97
C LYS A 98 -4.56 6.13 5.13
N GLY A 99 -4.31 6.15 3.82
CA GLY A 99 -4.58 5.01 2.94
C GLY A 99 -3.85 3.74 3.37
N CYS A 100 -2.59 3.85 3.80
CA CYS A 100 -1.85 2.71 4.36
C CYS A 100 -2.48 2.16 5.65
N GLU A 101 -3.02 3.03 6.52
CA GLU A 101 -3.76 2.61 7.72
C GLU A 101 -5.05 1.86 7.35
N ASP A 102 -5.81 2.34 6.36
CA ASP A 102 -7.01 1.68 5.87
C ASP A 102 -6.70 0.30 5.28
N VAL A 103 -5.66 0.22 4.44
CA VAL A 103 -5.18 -1.05 3.85
C VAL A 103 -4.70 -2.01 4.94
N PHE A 104 -4.03 -1.53 5.99
CA PHE A 104 -3.64 -2.35 7.13
C PHE A 104 -4.86 -3.01 7.80
N HIS A 105 -5.91 -2.23 8.09
CA HIS A 105 -7.11 -2.75 8.73
C HIS A 105 -7.77 -3.86 7.90
N ILE A 106 -7.82 -3.69 6.58
CA ILE A 106 -8.34 -4.72 5.67
C ILE A 106 -7.47 -5.97 5.73
N MET A 107 -6.15 -5.84 5.57
CA MET A 107 -5.24 -6.99 5.58
C MET A 107 -5.24 -7.75 6.93
N ASP A 108 -5.18 -7.04 8.07
CA ASP A 108 -5.21 -7.67 9.40
C ASP A 108 -6.52 -8.42 9.63
N SER A 109 -7.66 -7.87 9.19
CA SER A 109 -8.95 -8.54 9.30
C SER A 109 -9.00 -9.87 8.53
N ILE A 110 -8.43 -9.89 7.31
CA ILE A 110 -8.40 -11.07 6.45
C ILE A 110 -7.43 -12.11 7.02
N VAL A 111 -6.23 -11.70 7.43
CA VAL A 111 -5.23 -12.61 8.02
C VAL A 111 -5.79 -13.29 9.27
N ARG A 112 -6.44 -12.54 10.17
CA ARG A 112 -7.06 -13.12 11.37
C ARG A 112 -8.15 -14.12 11.04
N SER A 113 -9.01 -13.79 10.08
CA SER A 113 -10.09 -14.68 9.62
C SER A 113 -9.53 -16.00 9.06
N GLN A 114 -8.50 -15.91 8.20
CA GLN A 114 -7.84 -17.10 7.64
C GLN A 114 -7.21 -17.98 8.72
N VAL A 115 -6.48 -17.39 9.66
CA VAL A 115 -5.86 -18.13 10.76
C VAL A 115 -6.92 -18.85 11.62
N ALA A 116 -8.05 -18.19 11.91
CA ALA A 116 -9.15 -18.82 12.65
C ALA A 116 -9.79 -19.99 11.87
N HIS A 117 -9.98 -19.84 10.57
CA HIS A 117 -10.52 -20.89 9.71
C HIS A 117 -9.58 -22.11 9.63
N MET A 118 -8.27 -21.86 9.47
CA MET A 118 -7.26 -22.94 9.46
C MET A 118 -7.19 -23.66 10.80
N ALA A 119 -7.25 -22.93 11.91
CA ALA A 119 -7.27 -23.53 13.24
C ALA A 119 -8.51 -24.42 13.46
N ALA A 120 -9.68 -24.01 12.98
CA ALA A 120 -10.91 -24.79 13.06
C ALA A 120 -10.88 -26.06 12.19
N ALA A 121 -10.18 -26.04 11.05
CA ALA A 121 -10.04 -27.20 10.16
C ALA A 121 -9.04 -28.25 10.67
N MET A 122 -8.20 -27.90 11.66
CA MET A 122 -7.20 -28.80 12.26
C MET A 122 -7.67 -29.50 13.54
N GLY A 123 -8.84 -29.13 14.08
CA GLY A 123 -9.47 -29.75 15.25
C GLY A 123 -10.53 -30.78 14.86
#